data_AF-A0A5K1BSX9-F1
#
_entry.id   AF-A0A5K1BSX9-F1
#
_cell.length_a   1.000
_cell.length_b   1.000
_cell.length_c   1.000
_cell.angle_alpha   90.00
_cell.angle_beta   90.00
_cell.angle_gamma   90.00
#
_symmetry.space_group_name_H-M   'P 1'
#
loop_
_entity.id
_entity.type
_entity.pdbx_description
1 polymer ?
#
loop_
_entity_poly.entity_id
_entity_poly.type
_entity_poly.pdbx_seq_one_letter_code
_entity_poly.pdbx_strand_id
1 'polypeptide(L)'
;WRSALLWRTFFTTAIVAVVLRAFIDLCNSGKCGLFGKGGLIMFDVTSVDTAYHLVDLPPVILLGVIGGVLGSLYNYLLKKVLRFYSLVN
;
A
#
# COMPACT_ATOMS: atom_id res chain seq x y z
N TRP A 1 9.10 -18.90 -12.26
CA TRP A 1 9.74 -18.20 -11.13
C TRP A 1 11.24 -18.20 -11.35
N ARG A 2 11.87 -17.03 -11.53
CA ARG A 2 13.33 -16.94 -11.72
C ARG A 2 13.92 -16.22 -10.51
N SER A 3 14.63 -16.96 -9.65
CA SER A 3 15.19 -16.44 -8.38
C SER A 3 16.08 -15.21 -8.60
N ALA A 4 16.86 -15.18 -9.68
CA ALA A 4 17.71 -14.05 -10.03
C ALA A 4 16.92 -12.76 -10.34
N LEU A 5 15.74 -12.86 -10.95
CA LEU A 5 14.90 -11.69 -11.23
C LEU A 5 14.29 -11.14 -9.95
N LEU A 6 13.84 -12.02 -9.05
CA LEU A 6 13.27 -11.64 -7.76
C LEU A 6 14.28 -10.93 -6.88
N TRP A 7 15.53 -11.40 -6.90
CA TRP A 7 16.62 -10.77 -6.15
C TRP A 7 16.90 -9.36 -6.65
N ARG A 8 16.89 -9.15 -7.97
CA ARG A 8 17.04 -7.81 -8.56
C ARG A 8 15.88 -6.90 -8.17
N THR A 9 14.63 -7.36 -8.24
CA THR A 9 13.46 -6.56 -7.85
C THR A 9 13.43 -6.26 -6.35
N PHE A 10 13.86 -7.21 -5.52
CA PHE A 10 13.97 -7.02 -4.07
C PHE A 10 14.99 -5.93 -3.74
N PHE A 11 16.18 -5.99 -4.35
CA PHE A 11 17.18 -4.97 -4.09
C PHE A 11 16.81 -3.59 -4.60
N THR A 12 16.21 -3.48 -5.80
CA THR A 12 15.80 -2.17 -6.30
C THR A 12 14.72 -1.55 -5.41
N THR A 13 13.76 -2.34 -4.93
CA THR A 13 12.72 -1.84 -4.00
C THR A 13 13.29 -1.48 -2.63
N ALA A 14 14.23 -2.27 -2.10
CA ALA A 14 14.89 -1.97 -0.83
C ALA A 14 15.71 -0.67 -0.89
N ILE A 15 16.51 -0.48 -1.96
CA ILE A 15 17.28 0.75 -2.17
C ILE A 15 16.34 1.96 -2.27
N VAL A 16 15.26 1.86 -3.06
CA VAL A 16 14.27 2.94 -3.18
C VAL A 16 13.63 3.27 -1.84
N ALA A 17 13.25 2.27 -1.03
CA ALA A 17 12.65 2.49 0.28
C ALA A 17 13.60 3.21 1.26
N VAL A 18 14.88 2.80 1.30
CA VAL A 18 15.90 3.43 2.16
C VAL A 18 16.18 4.86 1.71
N VAL A 19 16.35 5.08 0.40
CA VAL A 19 16.59 6.43 -0.15
C VAL A 19 15.40 7.33 0.16
N LEU A 20 14.16 6.89 -0.07
CA LEU A 20 12.97 7.68 0.23
C LEU A 20 12.89 8.02 1.73
N ARG A 21 13.11 7.05 2.62
CA ARG A 21 13.06 7.29 4.08
C ARG A 21 14.14 8.26 4.53
N ALA A 22 15.38 8.10 4.05
CA ALA A 22 16.48 9.02 4.33
C ALA A 22 16.19 10.44 3.82
N PHE A 23 15.60 10.58 2.63
CA PHE A 23 15.21 11.88 2.09
C PHE A 23 14.07 12.52 2.90
N ILE A 24 13.07 11.75 3.34
CA ILE A 24 11.99 12.26 4.21
C ILE A 24 12.55 12.77 5.54
N ASP A 25 13.45 12.03 6.18
CA ASP A 25 14.08 12.42 7.45
C ASP A 25 14.96 13.68 7.29
N LEU A 26 15.67 13.80 6.17
CA LEU A 26 16.40 15.02 5.80
C LEU A 26 15.44 16.20 5.54
N CYS A 27 14.31 15.95 4.88
CA CYS A 27 13.32 16.99 4.57
C CYS A 27 12.54 17.46 5.82
N ASN A 28 12.32 16.56 6.80
CA ASN A 28 11.78 16.88 8.14
C ASN A 28 12.68 17.86 8.93
N SER A 29 13.97 17.98 8.57
CA SER A 29 14.87 18.99 9.15
C SER A 29 14.64 20.42 8.61
N GLY A 30 13.53 20.64 7.87
CA GLY A 30 12.99 21.97 7.57
C GLY A 30 13.43 22.60 6.24
N LYS A 31 14.15 21.86 5.38
CA LYS A 31 14.75 22.42 4.14
C LYS A 31 14.09 22.00 2.83
N CYS A 32 13.11 21.10 2.86
CA CYS A 32 12.65 20.43 1.66
C CYS A 32 11.13 20.22 1.74
N GLY A 33 10.39 20.98 0.92
CA GLY A 33 8.96 21.23 1.01
C GLY A 33 8.03 20.00 0.95
N LEU A 34 7.22 19.86 -0.10
CA LEU A 34 6.04 18.96 -0.13
C LEU A 34 6.34 17.48 0.19
N PHE A 35 7.58 17.01 0.02
CA PHE A 35 8.01 15.65 0.37
C PHE A 35 8.03 15.37 1.89
N GLY A 36 8.25 16.38 2.73
CA GLY A 36 8.08 16.30 4.19
C GLY A 36 6.63 16.54 4.67
N LYS A 37 5.72 16.93 3.77
CA LYS A 37 4.32 17.31 4.08
C LYS A 37 3.26 16.30 3.62
N GLY A 38 3.65 15.07 3.27
CA GLY A 38 2.70 13.95 3.12
C GLY A 38 2.21 13.65 1.71
N GLY A 39 3.07 13.75 0.68
CA GLY A 39 2.75 13.26 -0.67
C GLY A 39 2.90 11.73 -0.83
N LEU A 40 3.71 11.08 0.01
CA LEU A 40 3.89 9.63 0.04
C LEU A 40 3.43 9.10 1.39
N ILE A 41 2.52 8.12 1.37
CA ILE A 41 2.03 7.46 2.58
C ILE A 41 3.06 6.39 2.97
N MET A 42 3.93 6.70 3.94
CA MET A 42 4.79 5.72 4.58
C MET A 42 4.21 5.41 5.97
N PHE A 43 3.58 4.24 6.11
CA PHE A 43 3.04 3.81 7.41
C PHE A 43 4.20 3.36 8.32
N ASP A 44 4.45 4.12 9.39
CA ASP A 44 5.45 3.73 10.40
C ASP A 44 4.85 2.72 11.38
N VAL A 45 5.08 1.44 11.09
CA VAL A 45 4.55 0.31 11.87
C VAL A 45 5.31 0.05 13.18
N THR A 46 6.43 0.74 13.43
CA THR A 46 7.30 0.53 14.59
C THR A 46 6.90 1.34 15.83
N SER A 47 5.89 2.21 15.73
CA SER A 47 5.55 3.16 16.80
C SER A 47 4.63 2.61 17.89
N VAL A 48 4.06 1.41 17.72
CA VAL A 48 3.18 0.79 18.72
C VAL A 48 3.34 -0.73 18.73
N ASP A 49 3.96 -1.27 19.79
CA ASP A 49 3.98 -2.71 20.07
C ASP A 49 2.56 -3.20 20.39
N THR A 50 1.80 -3.53 19.35
CA THR A 50 0.48 -4.15 19.50
C THR A 50 0.66 -5.67 19.55
N ALA A 51 0.53 -6.23 20.75
CA ALA A 51 0.49 -7.67 20.93
C ALA A 51 -0.82 -8.23 20.37
N TYR A 52 -0.77 -8.85 19.19
CA TYR A 52 -1.92 -9.54 18.61
C TYR A 52 -2.19 -10.84 19.37
N HIS A 53 -3.41 -11.00 19.87
CA HIS A 53 -3.85 -12.24 20.50
C HIS A 53 -4.66 -13.09 19.50
N LEU A 54 -4.70 -14.42 19.67
CA LEU A 54 -5.52 -15.31 18.82
C LEU A 54 -7.01 -14.93 18.81
N VAL A 55 -7.48 -14.24 19.84
CA VAL A 55 -8.85 -13.73 19.98
C VAL A 55 -9.16 -12.59 19.01
N ASP A 56 -8.12 -11.93 18.46
CA ASP A 56 -8.26 -10.85 17.47
C ASP A 56 -8.35 -11.38 16.02
N LEU A 57 -8.17 -12.69 15.82
CA LEU A 57 -8.22 -13.30 14.50
C LEU A 57 -9.63 -13.29 13.87
N PRO A 58 -10.73 -13.63 14.60
CA PRO A 58 -12.08 -13.56 14.05
C PRO A 58 -12.51 -12.20 13.48
N PRO A 59 -12.28 -11.05 14.16
CA PRO A 59 -12.63 -9.75 13.57
C PRO A 59 -11.77 -9.38 12.36
N VAL A 60 -10.49 -9.78 12.30
CA VAL A 60 -9.64 -9.56 11.11
C VAL A 60 -10.17 -10.36 9.92
N ILE A 61 -10.59 -11.61 10.13
CA ILE A 61 -11.22 -12.43 9.08
C ILE A 61 -12.51 -11.77 8.60
N LEU A 62 -13.37 -11.30 9.53
CA LEU A 62 -14.61 -10.62 9.19
C LEU A 62 -14.36 -9.36 8.34
N LEU A 63 -13.36 -8.55 8.72
CA LEU A 63 -12.93 -7.39 7.93
C LEU A 63 -12.44 -7.80 6.54
N GLY A 64 -11.70 -8.90 6.43
CA GLY A 64 -11.27 -9.46 5.15
C GLY A 64 -12.46 -9.86 4.26
N VAL A 65 -13.49 -10.49 4.84
CA VAL A 65 -14.72 -10.86 4.12
C VAL A 65 -15.46 -9.62 3.63
N ILE A 66 -15.66 -8.61 4.49
CA ILE A 66 -16.31 -7.35 4.11
C ILE A 66 -15.53 -6.64 3.00
N GLY A 67 -14.20 -6.57 3.13
CA GLY A 67 -13.31 -5.98 2.12
C GLY A 67 -13.38 -6.73 0.79
N GLY A 68 -13.46 -8.06 0.82
CA GLY A 68 -13.64 -8.89 -0.37
C GLY A 68 -14.99 -8.65 -1.07
N VAL A 69 -16.09 -8.60 -0.31
CA VAL A 69 -17.43 -8.33 -0.85
C VAL A 69 -17.47 -6.94 -1.48
N LEU A 70 -17.03 -5.90 -0.77
CA LEU A 70 -17.00 -4.52 -1.28
C LEU A 70 -16.07 -4.38 -2.50
N GLY A 71 -14.91 -5.02 -2.47
CA GLY A 71 -13.96 -5.03 -3.59
C GLY A 71 -14.52 -5.72 -4.83
N SER A 72 -15.24 -6.83 -4.67
CA SER A 72 -15.90 -7.50 -5.80
C SER A 72 -17.03 -6.66 -6.39
N LEU A 73 -17.83 -5.99 -5.54
CA LEU A 73 -18.88 -5.07 -5.96
C LEU A 73 -18.30 -3.89 -6.74
N TYR A 74 -17.21 -3.31 -6.27
CA TYR A 74 -16.48 -2.24 -6.97
C TYR A 74 -16.02 -2.69 -8.37
N ASN A 75 -15.39 -3.86 -8.46
CA ASN A 75 -14.94 -4.41 -9.75
C ASN A 75 -16.11 -4.71 -10.71
N TYR A 76 -17.26 -5.16 -10.19
CA TYR A 76 -18.46 -5.37 -10.99
C TYR A 76 -18.98 -4.06 -11.60
N LEU A 77 -19.08 -3.01 -10.78
CA LEU A 77 -19.49 -1.68 -11.24
C LEU A 77 -18.50 -1.10 -12.26
N LEU A 78 -17.20 -1.19 -11.97
CA LEU A 78 -16.13 -0.71 -12.86
C LEU A 78 -16.20 -1.40 -14.22
N LYS A 79 -16.39 -2.73 -14.25
CA LYS A 79 -16.56 -3.48 -15.49
C LYS A 79 -17.79 -3.03 -16.29
N LYS A 80 -18.90 -2.71 -15.61
CA LYS A 80 -20.10 -2.20 -16.27
C LYS A 80 -19.87 -0.82 -16.86
N VAL A 81 -19.21 0.07 -16.14
CA VAL A 81 -18.84 1.42 -16.62
C VAL A 81 -17.90 1.33 -17.83
N LEU A 82 -16.85 0.50 -17.75
CA LEU A 82 -15.91 0.29 -18.86
C LEU A 82 -16.62 -0.23 -20.11
N ARG A 83 -17.58 -1.16 -19.95
CA ARG A 83 -18.36 -1.68 -21.07
C ARG A 83 -19.29 -0.64 -21.68
N PHE A 84 -19.89 0.22 -20.86
CA PHE A 84 -20.68 1.35 -21.37
C PHE A 84 -19.80 2.32 -22.16
N TYR A 85 -18.62 2.65 -21.62
CA TYR A 85 -17.67 3.54 -22.29
C TYR A 85 -17.18 2.97 -23.63
N SER A 86 -16.88 1.67 -23.68
CA SER A 86 -16.46 0.99 -24.92
C SER A 86 -17.56 0.80 -25.97
N LEU A 87 -18.82 1.02 -25.60
CA LEU A 87 -19.95 1.00 -26.55
C LEU A 87 -20.25 2.40 -27.09
N VAL A 88 -19.84 3.45 -26.38
CA VAL A 88 -20.02 4.85 -26.76
C VAL A 88 -18.85 5.37 -27.60
N ASN A 89 -17.65 4.84 -27.38
CA ASN A 89 -16.44 5.11 -28.19
C ASN A 89 -16.25 4.06 -29.27
#